data_AF-Q24X36-F1
#
_entry.id   AF-Q24X36-F1
#
_cell.length_a   1.000
_cell.length_b   1.000
_cell.length_c   1.000
_cell.angle_alpha   90.00
_cell.angle_beta   90.00
_cell.angle_gamma   90.00
#
_symmetry.space_group_name_H-M   'P 1'
#
loop_
_entity.id
_entity.type
_entity.pdbx_description
1 polymer ?
#
loop_
_entity_poly.entity_id
_entity_poly.type
_entity_poly.pdbx_seq_one_letter_code
_entity_poly.pdbx_strand_id
1 'polypeptide(L)'
;MMSNGGGIMIDHPGFVLEHCRRNCGKSAQDWSLLHQQLEQMLKNLDLLSHLKQKFPVIHYHHLPKISIAGCPNACSQPQIKDIGLTGFLMPKLTEAGCTGCQACCRSCQEGALSWQGELEFEPTKCIGCGDCVRSCPTDKILPGESGWTLHLGGRLGRHPQLARLSREKLQTSELPRIIGRILEDYIDNGLPQERLTHFLDRRPHL
;
A
#
# COMPACT_ATOMS: atom_id res chain seq x y z
N MET A 1 2.92 -16.20 40.90
CA MET A 1 3.50 -16.81 39.69
C MET A 1 3.63 -15.72 38.65
N MET A 2 4.86 -15.49 38.20
CA MET A 2 5.25 -14.34 37.37
C MET A 2 4.59 -14.43 35.99
N SER A 3 3.81 -13.41 35.63
CA SER A 3 3.33 -13.22 34.27
C SER A 3 4.53 -12.83 33.40
N ASN A 4 5.05 -13.78 32.63
CA ASN A 4 6.03 -13.53 31.57
C ASN A 4 5.40 -12.59 30.53
N GLY A 5 5.63 -11.29 30.70
CA GLY A 5 5.25 -10.26 29.75
C GLY A 5 6.01 -10.47 28.45
N GLY A 6 5.31 -10.89 27.40
CA GLY A 6 5.82 -11.07 26.04
C GLY A 6 6.19 -9.74 25.39
N GLY A 7 7.29 -9.14 25.86
CA GLY A 7 8.02 -8.12 25.12
C GLY A 7 8.67 -8.74 23.88
N ILE A 8 8.84 -7.95 22.83
CA ILE A 8 9.53 -8.39 21.62
C ILE A 8 11.01 -8.63 21.93
N MET A 9 11.60 -9.68 21.34
CA MET A 9 13.02 -10.04 21.51
C MET A 9 13.96 -8.90 21.06
N ILE A 10 15.18 -8.91 21.60
CA ILE A 10 16.19 -7.84 21.48
C ILE A 10 16.64 -7.58 20.02
N ASP A 11 16.44 -8.53 19.10
CA ASP A 11 16.87 -8.46 17.67
C ASP A 11 15.77 -8.03 16.67
N HIS A 12 14.63 -7.53 17.13
CA HIS A 12 13.58 -7.09 16.19
C HIS A 12 13.90 -5.72 15.57
N PRO A 13 13.74 -5.51 14.25
CA PRO A 13 14.14 -4.27 13.56
C PRO A 13 13.32 -3.01 13.93
N GLY A 14 12.45 -3.06 14.94
CA GLY A 14 11.61 -1.93 15.35
C GLY A 14 10.42 -1.60 14.44
N PHE A 15 10.19 -2.35 13.36
CA PHE A 15 9.05 -2.17 12.45
C PHE A 15 8.58 -3.50 11.85
N VAL A 16 7.36 -3.52 11.31
CA VAL A 16 6.85 -4.61 10.48
C VAL A 16 6.73 -4.10 9.05
N LEU A 17 7.36 -4.80 8.10
CA LEU A 17 7.21 -4.56 6.66
C LEU A 17 6.65 -5.82 6.00
N GLU A 18 5.42 -5.73 5.52
CA GLU A 18 4.71 -6.84 4.88
C GLU A 18 4.50 -6.58 3.39
N HIS A 19 4.39 -7.64 2.60
CA HIS A 19 4.11 -7.54 1.18
C HIS A 19 3.20 -8.68 0.71
N CYS A 20 2.51 -8.50 -0.42
CA CYS A 20 1.76 -9.59 -1.05
C CYS A 20 2.72 -10.64 -1.65
N ARG A 21 2.20 -11.80 -2.08
CA ARG A 21 3.06 -12.86 -2.67
C ARG A 21 3.85 -12.35 -3.89
N ARG A 22 5.06 -12.88 -4.07
CA ARG A 22 5.90 -12.64 -5.25
C ARG A 22 5.29 -13.30 -6.50
N ASN A 23 5.64 -12.80 -7.68
CA ASN A 23 5.26 -13.37 -8.99
C ASN A 23 3.73 -13.58 -9.16
N CYS A 24 2.92 -12.65 -8.65
CA CYS A 24 1.47 -12.71 -8.78
C CYS A 24 1.02 -12.18 -10.15
N GLY A 25 0.31 -12.99 -10.95
CA GLY A 25 -0.24 -12.54 -12.24
C GLY A 25 -1.30 -11.43 -12.18
N LYS A 26 -1.74 -11.05 -10.97
CA LYS A 26 -2.64 -9.90 -10.73
C LYS A 26 -1.91 -8.61 -10.37
N SER A 27 -0.59 -8.66 -10.16
CA SER A 27 0.17 -7.47 -9.78
C SER A 27 0.06 -6.40 -10.88
N ALA A 28 -0.34 -5.20 -10.48
CA ALA A 28 -0.39 -4.03 -11.36
C ALA A 28 0.97 -3.31 -11.37
N GLN A 29 1.71 -3.40 -10.26
CA GLN A 29 3.06 -2.88 -10.07
C GLN A 29 3.99 -3.98 -9.56
N ASP A 30 5.24 -3.97 -9.99
CA ASP A 30 6.30 -4.72 -9.32
C ASP A 30 6.75 -3.94 -8.07
N TRP A 31 6.58 -4.56 -6.91
CA TRP A 31 6.94 -3.96 -5.62
C TRP A 31 8.36 -4.32 -5.17
N SER A 32 9.11 -5.14 -5.91
CA SER A 32 10.39 -5.70 -5.43
C SER A 32 11.44 -4.62 -5.14
N LEU A 33 11.61 -3.67 -6.06
CA LEU A 33 12.52 -2.54 -5.87
C LEU A 33 12.07 -1.64 -4.72
N LEU A 34 10.77 -1.34 -4.65
CA LEU A 34 10.19 -0.51 -3.59
C LEU A 34 10.42 -1.15 -2.21
N HIS A 35 10.20 -2.46 -2.10
CA HIS A 35 10.44 -3.20 -0.86
C HIS A 35 11.89 -3.07 -0.42
N GLN A 36 12.85 -3.29 -1.32
CA GLN A 36 14.28 -3.15 -1.00
C GLN A 36 14.62 -1.73 -0.53
N GLN A 37 14.10 -0.70 -1.20
CA GLN A 37 14.33 0.69 -0.85
C GLN A 37 13.73 1.05 0.52
N LEU A 38 12.49 0.61 0.80
CA LEU A 38 11.83 0.84 2.08
C LEU A 38 12.51 0.07 3.20
N GLU A 39 12.88 -1.19 2.99
CA GLU A 39 13.58 -1.98 4.00
C GLU A 39 14.90 -1.33 4.39
N GLN A 40 15.69 -0.87 3.42
CA GLN A 40 16.96 -0.18 3.69
C GLN A 40 16.73 1.14 4.45
N MET A 41 15.74 1.94 4.02
CA MET A 41 15.39 3.20 4.69
C MET A 41 14.93 2.96 6.13
N LEU A 42 14.05 1.99 6.37
CA LEU A 42 13.53 1.67 7.70
C LEU A 42 14.62 1.16 8.64
N LYS A 43 15.57 0.37 8.14
CA LYS A 43 16.75 -0.06 8.92
C LYS A 43 17.62 1.11 9.33
N ASN A 44 17.76 2.14 8.48
CA ASN A 44 18.57 3.32 8.77
C ASN A 44 17.93 4.27 9.80
N LEU A 45 16.61 4.23 10.00
CA LEU A 45 15.90 5.08 10.96
C LEU A 45 16.08 4.66 12.44
N ASP A 46 16.62 3.48 12.69
CA ASP A 46 16.79 2.91 14.04
C ASP A 46 15.53 3.06 14.92
N LEU A 47 14.38 2.66 14.37
CA LEU A 47 13.07 2.82 15.04
C LEU A 47 13.03 2.11 16.40
N LEU A 48 13.76 1.00 16.57
CA LEU A 48 13.77 0.25 17.82
C LEU A 48 14.30 1.09 18.99
N SER A 49 15.42 1.80 18.79
CA SER A 49 16.02 2.64 19.84
C SER A 49 15.06 3.77 20.26
N HIS A 50 14.38 4.39 19.30
CA HIS A 50 13.38 5.42 19.58
C HIS A 50 12.15 4.87 20.31
N LEU A 51 11.67 3.67 19.94
CA LEU A 51 10.57 3.02 20.64
C LEU A 51 10.94 2.68 22.10
N LYS A 52 12.20 2.31 22.38
CA LYS A 52 12.67 2.03 23.76
C LYS A 52 12.63 3.27 24.65
N GLN A 53 12.74 4.47 24.07
CA GLN A 53 12.61 5.73 24.80
C GLN A 53 11.14 6.07 25.09
N LYS A 54 10.20 5.63 24.23
CA LYS A 54 8.76 5.90 24.37
C LYS A 54 8.00 4.86 25.20
N PHE A 55 8.48 3.62 25.25
CA PHE A 55 7.80 2.50 25.89
C PHE A 55 8.73 1.74 26.83
N PRO A 56 8.31 1.45 28.09
CA PRO A 56 9.11 0.66 29.01
C PRO A 56 9.27 -0.79 28.57
N VAL A 57 8.24 -1.35 27.93
CA VAL A 57 8.24 -2.66 27.28
C VAL A 57 7.62 -2.53 25.90
N ILE A 58 8.33 -3.00 24.88
CA ILE A 58 7.86 -2.95 23.50
C ILE A 58 7.08 -4.23 23.19
N HIS A 59 5.82 -4.07 22.78
CA HIS A 59 4.97 -5.14 22.30
C HIS A 59 4.69 -4.96 20.81
N TYR A 60 4.25 -6.03 20.14
CA TYR A 60 3.99 -6.03 18.70
C TYR A 60 3.07 -4.88 18.23
N HIS A 61 2.08 -4.50 19.04
CA HIS A 61 1.18 -3.41 18.71
C HIS A 61 1.86 -2.02 18.71
N HIS A 62 2.99 -1.84 19.41
CA HIS A 62 3.77 -0.59 19.39
C HIS A 62 4.56 -0.38 18.09
N LEU A 63 4.89 -1.46 17.37
CA LEU A 63 5.67 -1.38 16.14
C LEU A 63 4.88 -0.68 15.01
N PRO A 64 5.49 0.29 14.32
CA PRO A 64 5.03 0.75 13.01
C PRO A 64 4.81 -0.41 12.05
N LYS A 65 3.62 -0.49 11.44
CA LYS A 65 3.27 -1.49 10.44
C LYS A 65 3.16 -0.85 9.07
N ILE A 66 4.01 -1.29 8.17
CA ILE A 66 4.07 -0.87 6.79
C ILE A 66 3.71 -2.08 5.92
N SER A 67 2.87 -1.88 4.90
CA SER A 67 2.58 -2.96 3.94
C SER A 67 2.53 -2.49 2.50
N ILE A 68 2.96 -3.36 1.60
CA ILE A 68 2.97 -3.13 0.15
C ILE A 68 2.07 -4.15 -0.54
N ALA A 69 1.09 -3.70 -1.31
CA ALA A 69 0.30 -4.52 -2.21
C ALA A 69 0.53 -4.06 -3.64
N GLY A 70 1.00 -4.94 -4.53
CA GLY A 70 1.27 -4.58 -5.92
C GLY A 70 0.01 -4.32 -6.78
N CYS A 71 -1.20 -4.51 -6.25
CA CYS A 71 -2.45 -4.27 -6.96
C CYS A 71 -3.61 -3.95 -6.00
N PRO A 72 -4.75 -3.46 -6.52
CA PRO A 72 -5.94 -3.12 -5.73
C PRO A 72 -6.57 -4.29 -4.96
N ASN A 73 -6.27 -5.55 -5.31
CA ASN A 73 -6.71 -6.72 -4.53
C ASN A 73 -6.12 -6.75 -3.12
N ALA A 74 -5.07 -5.97 -2.85
CA ALA A 74 -4.66 -5.59 -1.51
C ALA A 74 -4.39 -6.76 -0.54
N CYS A 75 -3.81 -7.87 -1.02
CA CYS A 75 -3.66 -9.10 -0.21
C CYS A 75 -2.83 -8.95 1.06
N SER A 76 -1.93 -7.96 1.14
CA SER A 76 -1.15 -7.61 2.34
C SER A 76 -1.88 -6.66 3.29
N GLN A 77 -3.14 -6.36 3.01
CA GLN A 77 -4.08 -5.60 3.84
C GLN A 77 -3.63 -4.15 4.15
N PRO A 78 -3.18 -3.35 3.16
CA PRO A 78 -2.73 -1.96 3.37
C PRO A 78 -3.75 -1.05 4.03
N GLN A 79 -5.04 -1.32 3.89
CA GLN A 79 -6.11 -0.52 4.47
C GLN A 79 -6.18 -0.59 6.01
N ILE A 80 -5.47 -1.53 6.65
CA ILE A 80 -5.50 -1.72 8.11
C ILE A 80 -4.11 -1.64 8.77
N LYS A 81 -3.14 -1.07 8.07
CA LYS A 81 -1.78 -0.83 8.57
C LYS A 81 -1.53 0.65 8.79
N ASP A 82 -0.53 0.98 9.62
CA ASP A 82 -0.17 2.37 9.90
C ASP A 82 0.20 3.10 8.60
N ILE A 83 0.91 2.42 7.70
CA ILE A 83 1.29 2.89 6.37
C ILE A 83 0.98 1.79 5.34
N GLY A 84 0.03 2.05 4.45
CA GLY A 84 -0.39 1.11 3.41
C GLY A 84 -0.08 1.62 2.02
N LEU A 85 0.51 0.78 1.17
CA LEU A 85 0.81 1.08 -0.23
C LEU A 85 0.04 0.14 -1.14
N THR A 86 -0.69 0.70 -2.10
CA THR A 86 -1.44 -0.07 -3.11
C THR A 86 -1.02 0.37 -4.50
N GLY A 87 -0.47 -0.55 -5.29
CA GLY A 87 -0.11 -0.31 -6.69
C GLY A 87 -1.35 -0.30 -7.58
N PHE A 88 -1.33 0.51 -8.63
CA PHE A 88 -2.39 0.56 -9.63
C PHE A 88 -1.84 0.67 -11.06
N LEU A 89 -2.66 0.29 -12.03
CA LEU A 89 -2.44 0.44 -13.47
C LEU A 89 -3.78 0.74 -14.15
N MET A 90 -3.91 1.97 -14.67
CA MET A 90 -5.07 2.38 -15.45
C MET A 90 -4.95 1.88 -16.90
N PRO A 91 -6.02 1.38 -17.52
CA PRO A 91 -6.03 1.09 -18.95
C PRO A 91 -6.02 2.38 -19.78
N LYS A 92 -5.35 2.34 -20.92
CA LYS A 92 -5.42 3.36 -21.97
C LYS A 92 -6.02 2.74 -23.23
N LEU A 93 -7.17 3.27 -23.67
CA LEU A 93 -7.73 2.91 -24.97
C LEU A 93 -6.89 3.54 -26.09
N THR A 94 -6.59 2.75 -27.13
CA THR A 94 -5.79 3.17 -28.27
C THR A 94 -6.61 3.20 -29.55
N GLU A 95 -6.01 3.67 -30.64
CA GLU A 95 -6.58 3.61 -31.99
C GLU A 95 -6.38 2.25 -32.68
N ALA A 96 -5.73 1.28 -32.02
CA ALA A 96 -5.55 -0.05 -32.58
C ALA A 96 -6.89 -0.73 -32.89
N GLY A 97 -6.89 -1.65 -33.86
CA GLY A 97 -8.08 -2.36 -34.29
C GLY A 97 -8.64 -3.25 -33.17
N CYS A 98 -9.94 -3.13 -32.87
CA CYS A 98 -10.62 -4.02 -31.94
C CYS A 98 -11.30 -5.15 -32.70
N THR A 99 -11.13 -6.40 -32.24
CA THR A 99 -11.81 -7.57 -32.82
C THR A 99 -13.21 -7.82 -32.27
N GLY A 100 -13.64 -7.05 -31.26
CA GLY A 100 -14.91 -7.30 -30.58
C GLY A 100 -14.98 -8.60 -29.78
N CYS A 101 -13.83 -9.18 -29.40
CA CYS A 101 -13.78 -10.43 -28.62
C CYS A 101 -14.31 -10.31 -27.18
N GLN A 102 -14.48 -9.08 -26.67
CA GLN A 102 -14.99 -8.74 -25.33
C GLN A 102 -14.21 -9.37 -24.16
N ALA A 103 -12.95 -9.79 -24.37
CA ALA A 103 -12.13 -10.39 -23.31
C ALA A 103 -11.91 -9.42 -22.13
N CYS A 104 -11.74 -8.13 -22.43
CA CYS A 104 -11.59 -7.07 -21.44
C CYS A 104 -12.86 -6.80 -20.62
N CYS A 105 -14.04 -6.89 -21.25
CA CYS A 105 -15.31 -6.74 -20.56
C CYS A 105 -15.53 -7.93 -19.59
N ARG A 106 -15.24 -9.16 -20.03
CA ARG A 106 -15.33 -10.36 -19.17
C ARG A 106 -14.32 -10.37 -18.03
N SER A 107 -13.15 -9.76 -18.21
CA SER A 107 -12.12 -9.72 -17.16
C SER A 107 -12.32 -8.60 -16.14
N CYS A 108 -13.14 -7.59 -16.46
CA CYS A 108 -13.43 -6.48 -15.56
C CYS A 108 -14.51 -6.84 -14.55
N GLN A 109 -14.11 -7.08 -13.29
CA GLN A 109 -15.04 -7.39 -12.20
C GLN A 109 -15.81 -6.15 -11.70
N GLU A 110 -15.30 -4.95 -11.98
CA GLU A 110 -15.90 -3.68 -11.54
C GLU A 110 -16.96 -3.14 -12.51
N GLY A 111 -17.14 -3.78 -13.67
CA GLY A 111 -18.06 -3.29 -14.70
C GLY A 111 -17.64 -1.94 -15.30
N ALA A 112 -16.34 -1.61 -15.28
CA ALA A 112 -15.79 -0.39 -15.88
C ALA A 112 -15.66 -0.48 -17.41
N LEU A 113 -15.79 -1.67 -18.01
CA LEU A 113 -15.74 -1.89 -19.45
C LEU A 113 -17.01 -2.62 -19.91
N SER A 114 -17.69 -2.05 -20.91
CA SER A 114 -18.92 -2.58 -21.50
C SER A 114 -18.81 -2.68 -23.03
N TRP A 115 -19.72 -3.43 -23.64
CA TRP A 115 -19.81 -3.59 -25.09
C TRP A 115 -21.21 -3.23 -25.59
N GLN A 116 -21.31 -2.16 -26.39
CA GLN A 116 -22.56 -1.69 -27.01
C GLN A 116 -22.37 -1.50 -28.52
N GLY A 117 -21.84 -2.51 -29.20
CA GLY A 117 -21.38 -2.40 -30.59
C GLY A 117 -19.97 -1.84 -30.71
N GLU A 118 -19.54 -1.06 -29.71
CA GLU A 118 -18.15 -0.65 -29.49
C GLU A 118 -17.75 -0.84 -28.01
N LEU A 119 -16.44 -0.75 -27.76
CA LEU A 119 -15.87 -0.85 -26.42
C LEU A 119 -16.03 0.50 -25.70
N GLU A 120 -16.78 0.50 -24.60
CA GLU A 120 -16.97 1.66 -23.73
C GLU A 120 -16.16 1.49 -22.44
N PHE A 121 -15.61 2.60 -21.94
CA PHE A 121 -14.86 2.65 -20.69
C PHE A 121 -15.43 3.71 -19.76
N GLU A 122 -15.78 3.32 -18.53
CA GLU A 122 -16.26 4.17 -17.46
C GLU A 122 -15.18 4.31 -16.37
N PRO A 123 -14.37 5.39 -16.39
CA PRO A 123 -13.21 5.51 -15.51
C PRO A 123 -13.53 5.52 -14.02
N THR A 124 -14.72 6.02 -13.64
CA THR A 124 -15.16 6.13 -12.23
C THR A 124 -15.37 4.79 -11.54
N LYS A 125 -15.60 3.72 -12.30
CA LYS A 125 -15.70 2.34 -11.79
C LYS A 125 -14.36 1.61 -11.79
N CYS A 126 -13.34 2.16 -12.45
CA CYS A 126 -12.06 1.48 -12.61
C CYS A 126 -11.22 1.60 -11.33
N ILE A 127 -10.90 0.46 -10.72
CA ILE A 127 -9.98 0.43 -9.56
C ILE A 127 -8.50 0.36 -9.95
N GLY A 128 -8.17 0.33 -11.25
CA GLY A 128 -6.79 0.25 -11.74
C GLY A 128 -6.10 -1.10 -11.52
N CYS A 129 -6.83 -2.23 -11.67
CA CYS A 129 -6.24 -3.57 -11.50
C CYS A 129 -5.42 -4.07 -12.70
N GLY A 130 -5.61 -3.47 -13.89
CA GLY A 130 -4.91 -3.82 -15.13
C GLY A 130 -5.32 -5.17 -15.76
N ASP A 131 -6.37 -5.84 -15.29
CA ASP A 131 -6.80 -7.14 -15.85
C ASP A 131 -7.22 -7.03 -17.33
N CYS A 132 -7.90 -5.94 -17.68
CA CYS A 132 -8.31 -5.66 -19.05
C CYS A 132 -7.11 -5.50 -20.00
N VAL A 133 -6.05 -4.82 -19.55
CA VAL A 133 -4.78 -4.65 -20.29
C VAL A 133 -4.16 -6.02 -20.58
N ARG A 134 -4.04 -6.89 -19.57
CA ARG A 134 -3.48 -8.24 -19.73
C ARG A 134 -4.31 -9.15 -20.65
N SER A 135 -5.62 -8.91 -20.70
CA SER A 135 -6.55 -9.75 -21.49
C SER A 135 -6.73 -9.32 -22.94
N CYS A 136 -6.26 -8.12 -23.33
CA CYS A 136 -6.48 -7.60 -24.67
C CYS A 136 -5.49 -8.21 -25.67
N PRO A 137 -5.95 -8.89 -26.76
CA PRO A 137 -5.05 -9.52 -27.72
C PRO A 137 -4.64 -8.61 -28.90
N THR A 138 -5.10 -7.36 -28.93
CA THR A 138 -5.11 -6.50 -30.14
C THR A 138 -4.58 -5.09 -29.89
N ASP A 139 -3.90 -4.87 -28.77
CA ASP A 139 -3.40 -3.56 -28.31
C ASP A 139 -4.44 -2.45 -28.20
N LYS A 140 -5.74 -2.76 -28.35
CA LYS A 140 -6.84 -1.81 -28.14
C LYS A 140 -6.81 -1.23 -26.73
N ILE A 141 -6.32 -2.01 -25.77
CA ILE A 141 -6.09 -1.58 -24.39
C ILE A 141 -4.61 -1.79 -24.06
N LEU A 142 -3.89 -0.70 -23.82
CA LEU A 142 -2.50 -0.71 -23.38
C LEU A 142 -2.37 -0.20 -21.93
N PRO A 143 -1.22 -0.44 -21.27
CA PRO A 143 -0.88 0.22 -20.01
C PRO A 143 -0.96 1.75 -20.13
N GLY A 144 -1.67 2.40 -19.21
CA GLY A 144 -1.77 3.85 -19.08
C GLY A 144 -1.04 4.39 -17.85
N GLU A 145 -1.66 5.36 -17.15
CA GLU A 145 -1.15 5.90 -15.89
C GLU A 145 -1.02 4.80 -14.84
N SER A 146 0.09 4.80 -14.11
CA SER A 146 0.41 3.76 -13.15
C SER A 146 1.28 4.31 -12.02
N GLY A 147 1.22 3.68 -10.85
CA GLY A 147 1.97 4.11 -9.68
C GLY A 147 1.39 3.55 -8.40
N TRP A 148 1.51 4.34 -7.33
CA TRP A 148 1.15 3.94 -5.98
C TRP A 148 0.17 4.90 -5.32
N THR A 149 -0.71 4.30 -4.52
CA THR A 149 -1.59 4.98 -3.58
C THR A 149 -1.06 4.78 -2.16
N LEU A 150 -0.90 5.87 -1.42
CA LEU A 150 -0.47 5.89 -0.02
C LEU A 150 -1.69 6.08 0.89
N HIS A 151 -1.85 5.14 1.81
CA HIS A 151 -2.84 5.17 2.88
C HIS A 151 -2.16 5.28 4.24
N LEU A 152 -2.74 6.03 5.16
CA LEU A 152 -2.18 6.26 6.50
C LEU A 152 -3.21 6.00 7.60
N GLY A 153 -2.74 5.47 8.74
CA GLY A 153 -3.51 5.41 9.97
C GLY A 153 -4.46 4.21 10.10
N GLY A 154 -4.27 3.13 9.36
CA GLY A 154 -5.06 1.92 9.53
C GLY A 154 -4.65 1.14 10.79
N ARG A 155 -5.63 0.55 11.47
CA ARG A 155 -5.37 -0.38 12.59
C ARG A 155 -6.55 -1.28 12.87
N LEU A 156 -6.22 -2.44 13.45
CA LEU A 156 -7.18 -3.30 14.15
C LEU A 156 -6.96 -3.22 15.67
N GLY A 157 -7.83 -3.88 16.43
CA GLY A 157 -7.79 -3.95 17.89
C GLY A 157 -9.06 -3.40 18.52
N ARG A 158 -8.95 -2.85 19.74
CA ARG A 158 -10.11 -2.34 20.50
C ARG A 158 -10.85 -1.18 19.81
N HIS A 159 -10.12 -0.37 19.04
CA HIS A 159 -10.68 0.74 18.26
C HIS A 159 -10.19 0.59 16.81
N PRO A 160 -10.85 -0.25 16.00
CA PRO A 160 -10.45 -0.47 14.62
C PRO A 160 -10.77 0.75 13.76
N GLN A 161 -9.90 1.06 12.80
CA GLN A 161 -10.15 2.09 11.80
C GLN A 161 -9.43 1.74 10.50
N LEU A 162 -10.04 2.11 9.38
CA LEU A 162 -9.38 2.00 8.08
C LEU A 162 -8.41 3.16 7.88
N ALA A 163 -7.33 2.88 7.14
CA ALA A 163 -6.39 3.88 6.72
C ALA A 163 -7.05 4.89 5.77
N ARG A 164 -6.82 6.17 5.98
CA ARG A 164 -7.28 7.23 5.09
C ARG A 164 -6.38 7.32 3.87
N LEU A 165 -6.96 7.74 2.74
CA LEU A 165 -6.17 8.16 1.59
C LEU A 165 -5.31 9.37 1.97
N SER A 166 -4.01 9.30 1.70
CA SER A 166 -3.07 10.42 1.90
C SER A 166 -2.64 11.00 0.55
N ARG A 167 -2.16 10.15 -0.36
CA ARG A 167 -1.65 10.57 -1.68
C ARG A 167 -1.91 9.50 -2.74
N GLU A 168 -2.06 9.93 -3.98
CA GLU A 168 -2.24 9.06 -5.14
C GLU A 168 -1.20 9.36 -6.21
N LYS A 169 -1.09 8.47 -7.19
CA LYS A 169 -0.25 8.65 -8.39
C LYS A 169 1.25 8.85 -8.09
N LEU A 170 1.71 8.30 -6.98
CA LEU A 170 3.12 8.36 -6.58
C LEU A 170 3.96 7.41 -7.40
N GLN A 171 5.17 7.83 -7.73
CA GLN A 171 6.20 6.98 -8.33
C GLN A 171 6.99 6.23 -7.26
N THR A 172 7.55 5.08 -7.63
CA THR A 172 8.34 4.22 -6.73
C THR A 172 9.47 4.98 -6.02
N SER A 173 10.15 5.89 -6.72
CA SER A 173 11.28 6.68 -6.19
C SER A 173 10.87 7.72 -5.14
N GLU A 174 9.60 8.14 -5.09
CA GLU A 174 9.13 9.17 -4.17
C GLU A 174 8.80 8.60 -2.78
N LEU A 175 8.39 7.34 -2.74
CA LEU A 175 7.83 6.69 -1.56
C LEU A 175 8.80 6.60 -0.36
N PRO A 176 10.07 6.19 -0.51
CA PRO A 176 10.99 6.15 0.62
C PRO A 176 11.18 7.52 1.28
N ARG A 177 11.23 8.59 0.48
CA ARG A 177 11.38 9.97 0.99
C ARG A 177 10.13 10.42 1.75
N ILE A 178 8.94 10.14 1.22
CA ILE A 178 7.67 10.53 1.86
C ILE A 178 7.49 9.77 3.17
N ILE A 179 7.67 8.45 3.15
CA ILE A 179 7.51 7.60 4.34
C ILE A 179 8.58 7.91 5.38
N GLY A 180 9.84 8.13 4.96
CA GLY A 180 10.93 8.53 5.84
C GLY A 180 10.57 9.78 6.65
N ARG A 181 10.07 10.83 5.99
CA ARG A 181 9.64 12.06 6.67
C ARG A 181 8.52 11.86 7.69
N ILE A 182 7.56 10.98 7.39
CA ILE A 182 6.46 10.67 8.32
C ILE A 182 7.01 10.00 9.58
N LEU A 183 7.97 9.09 9.40
CA LEU A 183 8.58 8.35 10.51
C LEU A 183 9.56 9.21 11.30
N GLU A 184 10.32 10.09 10.65
CA GLU A 184 11.16 11.11 11.30
C GLU A 184 10.31 12.04 12.17
N ASP A 185 9.20 12.57 11.65
CA ASP A 185 8.26 13.37 12.44
C ASP A 185 7.69 12.57 13.63
N TYR A 186 7.39 11.28 13.46
CA TYR A 186 6.96 10.42 14.56
C TYR A 186 8.05 10.20 15.62
N ILE A 187 9.29 10.04 15.20
CA ILE A 187 10.44 9.95 16.10
C ILE A 187 10.53 11.22 16.94
N ASP A 188 10.56 12.38 16.29
CA ASP A 188 10.82 13.68 16.90
C ASP A 188 9.65 14.18 17.76
N ASN A 189 8.41 13.98 17.29
CA ASN A 189 7.22 14.62 17.84
C ASN A 189 6.18 13.64 18.39
N GLY A 190 6.49 12.34 18.44
CA GLY A 190 5.64 11.32 19.06
C GLY A 190 5.63 11.43 20.58
N LEU A 191 4.44 11.42 21.18
CA LEU A 191 4.26 11.53 22.63
C LEU A 191 4.71 10.24 23.36
N PRO A 192 4.99 10.31 24.67
CA PRO A 192 5.24 9.10 25.47
C PRO A 192 4.10 8.09 25.36
N GLN A 193 4.44 6.82 25.19
CA GLN A 193 3.49 5.71 24.99
C GLN A 193 2.55 5.84 23.77
N GLU A 194 2.83 6.76 22.85
CA GLU A 194 2.02 6.94 21.64
C GLU A 194 2.47 6.01 20.52
N ARG A 195 1.50 5.37 19.86
CA ARG A 195 1.73 4.55 18.66
C ARG A 195 1.65 5.42 17.40
N LEU A 196 2.32 4.99 16.33
CA LEU A 196 2.29 5.67 15.03
C LEU A 196 0.86 5.98 14.55
N THR A 197 -0.10 5.05 14.68
CA THR A 197 -1.49 5.33 14.28
C THR A 197 -2.09 6.55 14.97
N HIS A 198 -1.94 6.66 16.30
CA HIS A 198 -2.51 7.78 17.07
C HIS A 198 -1.78 9.09 16.77
N PHE A 199 -0.47 9.00 16.51
CA PHE A 199 0.30 10.14 16.05
C PHE A 199 -0.21 10.68 14.69
N LEU A 200 -0.58 9.77 13.77
CA LEU A 200 -1.16 10.11 12.48
C LEU A 200 -2.57 10.68 12.61
N ASP A 201 -3.38 10.21 13.56
CA ASP A 201 -4.72 10.76 13.83
C ASP A 201 -4.67 12.25 14.19
N ARG A 202 -3.64 12.69 14.91
CA ARG A 202 -3.40 14.10 15.25
C ARG A 202 -2.85 14.93 14.08
N ARG A 203 -2.59 14.32 12.93
CA ARG A 203 -2.01 14.94 11.73
C ARG A 203 -2.83 14.61 10.49
N PRO A 204 -4.06 15.15 10.37
CA PRO A 204 -4.95 14.84 9.25
C PRO A 204 -4.42 15.33 7.89
N HIS A 205 -3.48 16.27 7.88
CA HIS A 205 -2.93 16.88 6.66
C HIS A 205 -1.70 16.16 6.08
N LEU A 206 -1.22 15.08 6.72
CA LEU A 206 -0.09 14.29 6.19
C LEU A 206 -0.46 13.43 4.97
#